data_AF-A0A075GNG5-F1
#
_entry.id   AF-A0A075GNG5-F1
#
_cell.length_a   1.000
_cell.length_b   1.000
_cell.length_c   1.000
_cell.angle_alpha   90.00
_cell.angle_beta   90.00
_cell.angle_gamma   90.00
#
_symmetry.space_group_name_H-M   'P 1'
#
loop_
_entity.id
_entity.type
_entity.pdbx_description
1 polymer ?
#
loop_
_entity_poly.entity_id
_entity_poly.type
_entity_poly.pdbx_seq_one_letter_code
_entity_poly.pdbx_strand_id
1 'polypeptide(L)'
;FTQSHQTVVNVLDYGDGGKIEVDLEKANVIVNRQLIPGDIKAKRHYMHPGGIRLGTSEVTRLGMKESEMKQIASFIKNVIVDKKDAKDIAKQVAEFRKNYQKVQYCFDNKLGAYEYVKLR
;
A
#
# COMPACT_ATOMS: atom_id res chain seq x y z
N PHE A 1 -16.00 -5.57 -0.23
CA PHE A 1 -16.47 -5.06 -1.53
C PHE A 1 -16.36 -3.54 -1.51
N THR A 2 -15.85 -2.92 -2.58
CA THR A 2 -15.72 -1.46 -2.73
C THR A 2 -16.27 -1.04 -4.10
N GLN A 3 -16.83 0.16 -4.20
CA GLN A 3 -17.28 0.79 -5.45
C GLN A 3 -16.44 2.04 -5.78
N SER A 4 -15.23 2.12 -5.22
CA SER A 4 -14.31 3.24 -5.43
C SER A 4 -12.87 2.74 -5.54
N HIS A 5 -11.93 3.65 -5.74
CA HIS A 5 -10.50 3.37 -5.72
C HIS A 5 -9.96 3.09 -4.30
N GLN A 6 -10.76 3.32 -3.25
CA GLN A 6 -10.35 3.17 -1.85
C GLN A 6 -10.86 1.87 -1.26
N THR A 7 -10.02 1.24 -0.43
CA THR A 7 -10.42 0.13 0.44
C THR A 7 -9.95 0.43 1.86
N VAL A 8 -10.87 0.39 2.81
CA VAL A 8 -10.57 0.55 4.24
C VAL A 8 -10.65 -0.82 4.90
N VAL A 9 -9.61 -1.16 5.67
CA VAL A 9 -9.47 -2.46 6.31
C VAL A 9 -9.39 -2.25 7.82
N ASN A 10 -10.25 -2.93 8.58
CA ASN A 10 -10.11 -3.03 10.02
C ASN A 10 -8.98 -4.02 10.34
N VAL A 11 -8.00 -3.59 11.12
CA VAL A 11 -6.79 -4.37 11.42
C VAL A 11 -6.66 -4.74 12.90
N LEU A 12 -7.66 -4.44 13.73
CA LEU A 12 -7.61 -4.59 15.19
C LEU A 12 -7.27 -6.01 15.65
N ASP A 13 -7.61 -7.05 14.87
CA ASP A 13 -7.27 -8.44 15.17
C ASP A 13 -5.76 -8.73 15.03
N TYR A 14 -5.00 -7.84 14.37
CA TYR A 14 -3.57 -7.99 14.08
C TYR A 14 -2.68 -6.89 14.69
N GLY A 15 -3.28 -5.76 15.10
CA GLY A 15 -2.61 -4.60 15.69
C GLY A 15 -3.40 -3.30 15.49
N ASP A 16 -2.90 -2.17 15.98
CA ASP A 16 -3.46 -0.86 15.61
C ASP A 16 -2.93 -0.39 14.24
N GLY A 17 -3.66 0.49 13.58
CA GLY A 17 -3.34 1.01 12.26
C GLY A 17 -2.02 1.76 12.19
N GLY A 18 -1.55 2.37 13.29
CA GLY A 18 -0.25 3.04 13.34
C GLY A 18 0.90 2.03 13.33
N LYS A 19 0.78 0.95 14.10
CA LYS A 19 1.76 -0.16 14.07
C LYS A 19 1.77 -0.85 12.70
N ILE A 20 0.61 -1.18 12.16
CA ILE A 20 0.49 -1.87 10.87
C ILE A 20 1.06 -1.02 9.72
N GLU A 21 0.83 0.29 9.72
CA GLU A 21 1.41 1.22 8.75
C GLU A 21 2.94 1.16 8.79
N VAL A 22 3.55 1.27 9.97
CA VAL A 22 5.01 1.22 10.14
C VAL A 22 5.61 -0.12 9.70
N ASP A 23 4.93 -1.23 10.01
CA ASP A 23 5.42 -2.56 9.63
C ASP A 23 5.35 -2.79 8.11
N LEU A 24 4.29 -2.29 7.44
CA LEU A 24 4.19 -2.32 5.98
C LEU A 24 5.16 -1.35 5.30
N GLU A 25 5.41 -0.19 5.89
CA GLU A 25 6.38 0.79 5.37
C GLU A 25 7.79 0.18 5.31
N LYS A 26 8.22 -0.53 6.37
CA LYS A 26 9.49 -1.29 6.37
C LYS A 26 9.57 -2.34 5.27
N ALA A 27 8.42 -2.81 4.78
CA ALA A 27 8.30 -3.78 3.69
C ALA A 27 8.15 -3.12 2.30
N ASN A 28 8.39 -1.80 2.18
CA ASN A 28 8.16 -1.00 0.96
C ASN A 28 6.68 -0.95 0.50
N VAL A 29 5.73 -1.21 1.39
CA VAL A 29 4.29 -1.10 1.10
C VAL A 29 3.73 0.13 1.82
N ILE A 30 3.54 1.22 1.08
CA ILE A 30 3.06 2.47 1.65
C ILE A 30 1.54 2.47 1.74
N VAL A 31 1.03 2.64 2.95
CA VAL A 31 -0.41 2.74 3.26
C VAL A 31 -0.64 3.95 4.15
N ASN A 32 -1.90 4.28 4.42
CA ASN A 32 -2.26 5.32 5.36
C ASN A 32 -3.03 4.72 6.55
N ARG A 33 -2.59 5.01 7.78
CA ARG A 33 -3.40 4.75 8.99
C ARG A 33 -4.71 5.55 8.90
N GLN A 34 -5.84 4.93 9.27
CA GLN A 34 -7.15 5.54 9.08
C GLN A 34 -8.10 5.23 10.24
N LEU A 35 -8.75 6.27 10.76
CA LEU A 35 -9.84 6.12 11.72
C LEU A 35 -11.04 5.44 11.04
N ILE A 36 -11.60 4.43 11.69
CA ILE A 36 -12.78 3.70 11.22
C ILE A 36 -13.98 3.95 12.14
N PRO A 37 -15.22 3.71 11.66
CA PRO A 37 -16.40 3.83 12.50
C PRO A 37 -16.25 3.02 13.81
N GLY A 38 -16.48 3.69 14.94
CA GLY A 38 -16.33 3.10 16.27
C GLY A 38 -15.04 3.48 17.00
N ASP A 39 -14.00 3.94 16.29
CA ASP A 39 -12.72 4.30 16.93
C ASP A 39 -12.86 5.42 17.96
N ILE A 40 -13.55 6.51 17.62
CA ILE A 40 -13.77 7.63 18.53
C ILE A 40 -14.58 7.19 19.76
N LYS A 41 -15.60 6.35 19.57
CA LYS A 41 -16.39 5.79 20.69
C LYS A 41 -15.54 4.90 21.59
N ALA A 42 -14.60 4.16 21.01
CA ALA A 42 -13.60 3.36 21.72
C ALA A 42 -12.40 4.18 22.24
N LYS A 43 -12.46 5.52 22.17
CA LYS A 43 -11.41 6.46 22.61
C LYS A 43 -10.04 6.22 21.94
N ARG A 44 -10.01 5.70 20.71
CA ARG A 44 -8.76 5.54 19.95
C ARG A 44 -8.27 6.87 19.42
N HIS A 45 -6.95 7.05 19.43
CA HIS A 45 -6.27 8.25 18.92
C HIS A 45 -5.94 8.08 17.44
N TYR A 46 -5.89 9.17 16.67
CA TYR A 46 -5.59 9.14 15.23
C TYR A 46 -4.21 8.55 14.89
N MET A 47 -3.27 8.56 15.84
CA MET A 47 -1.96 7.92 15.68
C MET A 47 -2.02 6.39 15.76
N HIS A 48 -3.03 5.85 16.46
CA HIS A 48 -3.25 4.42 16.69
C HIS A 48 -4.73 4.06 16.41
N PRO A 49 -5.20 4.27 15.17
CA PRO A 49 -6.59 4.00 14.81
C PRO A 49 -6.82 2.50 14.63
N GLY A 50 -8.07 2.08 14.40
CA GLY A 50 -8.41 0.67 14.17
C GLY A 50 -8.18 0.18 12.75
N GLY A 51 -7.91 1.07 11.79
CA GLY A 51 -7.84 0.70 10.38
C GLY A 51 -6.66 1.28 9.61
N ILE A 52 -6.53 0.76 8.39
CA ILE A 52 -5.68 1.30 7.33
C ILE A 52 -6.51 1.53 6.06
N ARG A 53 -6.10 2.47 5.23
CA ARG A 53 -6.70 2.75 3.91
C ARG A 53 -5.69 2.46 2.80
N LEU A 54 -6.16 1.73 1.80
CA LEU A 54 -5.47 1.39 0.57
C LEU A 54 -6.09 2.17 -0.60
N GLY A 55 -5.29 2.53 -1.59
CA GLY A 55 -5.72 3.17 -2.83
C GLY A 55 -5.07 2.52 -4.05
N THR A 56 -5.84 2.31 -5.12
CA THR A 56 -5.34 1.65 -6.34
C THR A 56 -4.87 2.63 -7.42
N SER A 57 -5.12 3.94 -7.28
CA SER A 57 -4.88 4.90 -8.36
C SER A 57 -3.44 4.90 -8.89
N GLU A 58 -2.44 4.88 -8.00
CA GLU A 58 -1.03 4.93 -8.40
C GLU A 58 -0.57 3.63 -9.07
N VAL A 59 -0.92 2.48 -8.49
CA VAL A 59 -0.55 1.17 -9.07
C VAL A 59 -1.25 0.95 -10.41
N THR A 60 -2.50 1.40 -10.55
CA THR A 60 -3.20 1.42 -11.84
C THR A 60 -2.48 2.34 -12.82
N ARG A 61 -2.10 3.56 -12.43
CA ARG A 61 -1.34 4.51 -13.26
C ARG A 61 -0.03 3.91 -13.78
N LEU A 62 0.60 3.01 -13.04
CA LEU A 62 1.81 2.28 -13.46
C LEU A 62 1.54 1.05 -14.34
N GLY A 63 0.27 0.70 -14.56
CA GLY A 63 -0.16 -0.39 -15.43
C GLY A 63 -0.52 -1.70 -14.72
N MET A 64 -0.53 -1.74 -13.39
CA MET A 64 -0.95 -2.94 -12.65
C MET A 64 -2.46 -3.20 -12.80
N LYS A 65 -2.82 -4.48 -12.85
CA LYS A 65 -4.18 -5.01 -13.05
C LYS A 65 -4.59 -5.92 -11.89
N GLU A 66 -5.69 -6.64 -12.05
CA GLU A 66 -6.31 -7.48 -11.04
C GLU A 66 -5.39 -8.63 -10.58
N SER A 67 -4.54 -9.18 -11.46
CA SER A 67 -3.54 -10.18 -11.10
C SER A 67 -2.52 -9.62 -10.11
N GLU A 68 -2.03 -8.42 -10.36
CA GLU A 68 -1.06 -7.74 -9.50
C GLU A 68 -1.66 -7.39 -8.15
N MET A 69 -2.95 -7.04 -8.10
CA MET A 69 -3.64 -6.79 -6.82
C MET A 69 -3.62 -8.01 -5.90
N LYS A 70 -3.72 -9.23 -6.45
CA LYS A 70 -3.57 -10.47 -5.66
C LYS A 70 -2.17 -10.60 -5.08
N GLN A 71 -1.14 -10.23 -5.85
CA GLN A 71 0.24 -10.27 -5.40
C GLN A 71 0.52 -9.22 -4.30
N ILE A 72 0.00 -8.00 -4.47
CA ILE A 72 0.06 -6.94 -3.43
C ILE A 72 -0.63 -7.41 -2.14
N ALA A 73 -1.82 -8.01 -2.24
CA ALA A 73 -2.51 -8.57 -1.08
C ALA A 73 -1.70 -9.67 -0.39
N SER A 74 -0.97 -10.49 -1.15
CA SER A 74 -0.05 -11.50 -0.61
C SER A 74 1.12 -10.88 0.16
N PHE A 75 1.72 -9.79 -0.33
CA PHE A 75 2.75 -9.05 0.41
C PHE A 75 2.21 -8.50 1.73
N ILE A 76 1.02 -7.90 1.72
CA ILE A 76 0.36 -7.39 2.93
C ILE A 76 0.10 -8.53 3.93
N LYS A 77 -0.44 -9.66 3.46
CA LYS A 77 -0.67 -10.87 4.28
C LYS A 77 0.62 -11.38 4.90
N ASN A 78 1.69 -11.48 4.12
CA ASN A 78 2.98 -11.98 4.59
C ASN A 78 3.54 -11.16 5.76
N VAL A 79 3.34 -9.83 5.74
CA VAL A 79 3.79 -8.93 6.82
C VAL A 79 2.84 -8.98 8.01
N ILE A 80 1.53 -8.81 7.77
CA ILE A 80 0.55 -8.61 8.85
C ILE A 80 0.13 -9.91 9.51
N VAL A 81 -0.14 -10.95 8.73
CA VAL A 81 -0.72 -12.22 9.20
C VAL A 81 0.39 -13.22 9.47
N ASP A 82 1.25 -13.45 8.48
CA ASP A 82 2.29 -14.49 8.56
C ASP A 82 3.53 -14.02 9.33
N LYS A 83 3.60 -12.74 9.71
CA LYS A 83 4.68 -12.11 10.49
C LYS A 83 6.09 -12.40 9.94
N LYS A 84 6.23 -12.46 8.60
CA LYS A 84 7.53 -12.62 7.94
C LYS A 84 8.38 -11.37 8.11
N ASP A 85 9.71 -11.51 7.96
CA ASP A 85 10.63 -10.39 8.03
C ASP A 85 10.32 -9.36 6.94
N ALA A 86 10.00 -8.13 7.36
CA ALA A 86 9.71 -7.00 6.48
C ALA A 86 10.87 -6.73 5.51
N LYS A 87 12.13 -6.98 5.89
CA LYS A 87 13.29 -6.78 5.00
C LYS A 87 13.28 -7.72 3.80
N ASP A 88 12.83 -8.96 3.97
CA ASP A 88 12.77 -9.92 2.87
C ASP A 88 11.56 -9.65 1.97
N ILE A 89 10.44 -9.22 2.56
CA ILE A 89 9.29 -8.76 1.78
C ILE A 89 9.65 -7.48 1.00
N ALA A 90 10.41 -6.55 1.59
CA ALA A 90 10.87 -5.33 0.92
C ALA A 90 11.68 -5.62 -0.35
N LYS A 91 12.54 -6.65 -0.33
CA LYS A 91 13.28 -7.10 -1.52
C LYS A 91 12.35 -7.64 -2.61
N GLN A 92 11.36 -8.45 -2.22
CA GLN A 92 10.38 -9.00 -3.16
C GLN A 92 9.48 -7.93 -3.77
N VAL A 93 9.04 -6.96 -2.97
CA VAL A 93 8.26 -5.80 -3.43
C VAL A 93 9.09 -4.94 -4.38
N ALA A 94 10.36 -4.69 -4.05
CA ALA A 94 11.26 -3.94 -4.92
C ALA A 94 11.47 -4.64 -6.27
N GLU A 95 11.68 -5.96 -6.27
CA GLU A 95 11.81 -6.76 -7.49
C GLU A 95 10.53 -6.72 -8.33
N PHE A 96 9.38 -6.94 -7.70
CA PHE A 96 8.07 -6.87 -8.35
C PHE A 96 7.85 -5.50 -9.02
N ARG A 97 8.19 -4.41 -8.32
CA ARG A 97 8.00 -3.04 -8.81
C ARG A 97 8.88 -2.69 -10.01
N LYS A 98 10.03 -3.35 -10.24
CA LYS A 98 10.90 -3.09 -11.41
C LYS A 98 10.19 -3.27 -12.76
N ASN A 99 9.14 -4.09 -12.80
CA ASN A 99 8.35 -4.31 -14.01
C ASN A 99 7.36 -3.16 -14.31
N TYR A 100 7.15 -2.25 -13.36
CA TYR A 100 6.15 -1.18 -13.44
C TYR A 100 6.79 0.20 -13.21
N GLN A 101 7.61 0.63 -14.18
CA GLN A 101 8.40 1.87 -14.11
C GLN A 101 7.91 2.97 -15.05
N LYS A 102 6.81 2.77 -15.78
CA LYS A 102 6.30 3.74 -16.76
C LYS A 102 4.89 4.20 -16.41
N VAL A 103 4.60 5.46 -16.73
CA VAL A 103 3.24 5.99 -16.63
C VAL A 103 2.41 5.43 -17.77
N GLN A 104 1.21 4.96 -17.45
CA GLN A 104 0.21 4.51 -18.40
C GLN A 104 -0.96 5.51 -18.44
N TYR A 105 -1.83 5.36 -19.45
CA TYR A 105 -3.01 6.22 -19.65
C TYR A 105 -2.66 7.71 -19.86
N CYS A 106 -1.54 7.97 -20.52
CA CYS A 106 -1.10 9.31 -20.94
C CYS A 106 -0.68 9.29 -22.42
N PHE A 107 -0.60 10.47 -23.05
CA PHE A 107 -0.25 10.59 -24.46
C PHE A 107 1.22 10.23 -24.77
N ASP A 108 2.15 10.57 -23.87
CA ASP A 108 3.58 10.26 -23.99
C ASP A 108 4.06 9.53 -22.72
N ASN A 109 4.79 8.43 -22.90
CA ASN A 109 5.39 7.62 -21.84
C ASN A 109 6.88 7.32 -22.07
N LYS A 110 7.59 8.21 -22.78
CA LYS A 110 9.03 8.08 -23.07
C LYS A 110 9.87 8.05 -21.81
N LEU A 111 9.54 8.90 -20.82
CA LEU A 111 10.24 8.97 -19.55
C LEU A 111 9.68 7.94 -18.55
N GLY A 112 10.55 7.45 -17.67
CA GLY A 112 10.14 6.65 -16.52
C GLY A 112 9.24 7.45 -15.57
N ALA A 113 8.32 6.78 -14.89
CA ALA A 113 7.35 7.37 -13.97
C ALA A 113 8.00 8.14 -12.80
N TYR A 114 9.24 7.80 -12.48
CA TYR A 114 10.05 8.41 -11.42
C TYR A 114 11.44 8.81 -11.92
N GLU A 115 11.60 8.97 -13.23
CA GLU A 115 12.85 9.42 -13.83
C GLU A 115 13.11 10.87 -13.42
N TYR A 116 14.30 11.13 -12.90
CA TYR A 116 14.70 12.48 -12.50
C TYR A 116 15.18 13.27 -13.72
N VAL A 117 14.42 14.30 -14.10
CA VAL A 117 14.80 15.21 -15.19
C VAL A 117 15.42 16.46 -14.60
N LYS A 118 16.74 16.63 -14.78
CA LYS A 118 17.42 17.87 -14.42
C LYS A 118 17.09 18.95 -15.44
N LEU A 119 16.24 19.89 -15.04
CA LEU A 119 16.06 21.14 -15.77
C LEU A 119 17.27 22.03 -15.47
N ARG A 120 17.84 22.62 -16.52
CA ARG A 120 19.09 23.38 -16.48
C ARG A 120 19.10 24.47 -15.42
#